data_AF-A0A816FBZ2-F1
#
_entry.id   AF-A0A816FBZ2-F1
#
_cell.length_a   1.000
_cell.length_b   1.000
_cell.length_c   1.000
_cell.angle_alpha   90.00
_cell.angle_beta   90.00
_cell.angle_gamma   90.00
#
_symmetry.space_group_name_H-M   'P 1'
#
loop_
_entity.id
_entity.type
_entity.pdbx_description
1 polymer ?
#
loop_
_entity_poly.entity_id
_entity_poly.type
_entity_poly.pdbx_seq_one_letter_code
_entity_poly.pdbx_strand_id
1 'polypeptide(L)'
;MYILGILLIIVGYNCHINVHIDDSKGSFNITINSRLWLRSSYTRLYTSNQWFSTQDDSLLLIDKHSNEGNDSILGKWNETCLIYQFYFNDTSVNISGSIRQWESIPAITFHFQSATTIDLNNDRLLDMDRVRSVFPSFYTEKFDKNDHRGYLTFGGIVHLQ
;
A
#
# COMPACT_ATOMS: atom_id res chain seq x y z
N MET A 1 27.32 42.48 35.05
CA MET A 1 26.01 41.83 34.84
C MET A 1 26.16 40.94 33.60
N TYR A 2 26.34 39.64 33.77
CA TYR A 2 26.56 38.71 32.64
C TYR A 2 25.22 38.13 32.20
N ILE A 3 24.81 38.41 30.97
CA ILE A 3 23.63 37.81 30.34
C ILE A 3 24.07 36.44 29.81
N LEU A 4 23.65 35.38 30.49
CA LEU A 4 23.83 34.01 30.05
C LEU A 4 22.77 33.71 28.97
N GLY A 5 23.17 33.72 27.71
CA GLY A 5 22.31 33.32 26.58
C GLY A 5 22.17 31.80 26.53
N ILE A 6 20.97 31.28 26.80
CA ILE A 6 20.66 29.86 26.64
C ILE A 6 20.45 29.60 25.14
N LEU A 7 21.38 28.89 24.51
CA LEU A 7 21.22 28.33 23.16
C LEU A 7 20.43 27.01 23.27
N LEU A 8 19.13 27.07 23.02
CA LEU A 8 18.26 25.89 22.90
C LEU A 8 18.42 25.31 21.48
N ILE A 9 19.23 24.25 21.34
CA ILE A 9 19.26 23.43 20.13
C ILE A 9 18.09 22.43 20.23
N ILE A 10 16.94 22.78 19.66
CA ILE A 10 15.86 21.82 19.46
C ILE A 10 16.25 20.94 18.27
N VAL A 11 16.84 19.77 18.55
CA VAL A 11 17.05 18.74 17.54
C VAL A 11 15.68 18.12 17.24
N GLY A 12 14.93 18.75 16.33
CA GLY A 12 13.76 18.11 15.73
C GLY A 12 14.24 16.86 15.01
N TYR A 13 13.80 15.68 15.45
CA TYR A 13 14.05 14.44 14.73
C TYR A 13 13.27 14.50 13.41
N ASN A 14 13.93 14.95 12.34
CA ASN A 14 13.39 14.86 10.99
C ASN A 14 13.32 13.38 10.63
N CYS A 15 12.13 12.79 10.75
CA CYS A 15 11.85 11.45 10.28
C CYS A 15 11.69 11.51 8.76
N HIS A 16 12.71 11.09 8.03
CA HIS A 16 12.66 11.04 6.57
C HIS A 16 12.12 9.68 6.13
N ILE A 17 10.86 9.67 5.72
CA ILE A 17 10.19 8.48 5.19
C ILE A 17 10.33 8.47 3.67
N ASN A 18 10.74 7.34 3.12
CA ASN A 18 10.85 7.16 1.67
C ASN A 18 10.28 5.80 1.24
N VAL A 19 9.42 5.81 0.23
CA VAL A 19 8.85 4.63 -0.41
C VAL A 19 9.54 4.39 -1.75
N HIS A 20 10.18 3.22 -1.89
CA HIS A 20 10.78 2.76 -3.14
C HIS A 20 9.94 1.63 -3.75
N ILE A 21 9.47 1.82 -4.98
CA ILE A 21 8.57 0.89 -5.67
C ILE A 21 9.33 0.14 -6.77
N ASP A 22 9.09 -1.16 -6.84
CA ASP A 22 9.48 -2.04 -7.95
C ASP A 22 8.53 -1.81 -9.14
N ASP A 23 9.10 -1.34 -10.24
CA ASP A 23 8.38 -0.99 -11.47
C ASP A 23 7.74 -2.18 -12.19
N SER A 24 8.17 -3.41 -11.90
CA SER A 24 7.67 -4.61 -12.57
C SER A 24 6.48 -5.26 -11.85
N LYS A 25 6.46 -5.21 -10.52
CA LYS A 25 5.48 -5.93 -9.69
C LYS A 25 4.67 -5.04 -8.75
N GLY A 26 5.07 -3.78 -8.59
CA GLY A 26 4.44 -2.83 -7.67
C GLY A 26 4.68 -3.16 -6.20
N SER A 27 5.58 -4.11 -5.89
CA SER A 27 6.08 -4.29 -4.54
C SER A 27 6.94 -3.10 -4.13
N PHE A 28 6.97 -2.76 -2.85
CA PHE A 28 7.64 -1.56 -2.40
C PHE A 28 8.32 -1.73 -1.03
N ASN A 29 9.36 -0.95 -0.79
CA ASN A 29 10.04 -0.87 0.49
C ASN A 29 9.79 0.50 1.11
N ILE A 30 9.52 0.51 2.42
CA ILE A 30 9.45 1.74 3.20
C ILE A 30 10.74 1.84 4.00
N THR A 31 11.43 2.95 3.85
CA THR A 31 12.62 3.29 4.64
C THR A 31 12.34 4.48 5.53
N ILE A 32 12.89 4.45 6.74
CA ILE A 32 12.88 5.56 7.68
C ILE A 32 14.33 5.91 7.99
N ASN A 33 14.73 7.15 7.72
CA ASN A 33 16.11 7.61 7.88
C ASN A 33 17.12 6.69 7.17
N SER A 34 16.78 6.30 5.94
CA SER A 34 17.56 5.38 5.08
C SER A 34 17.71 3.95 5.61
N ARG A 35 16.99 3.58 6.68
CA ARG A 35 16.92 2.20 7.17
C ARG A 35 15.64 1.55 6.70
N LEU A 36 15.74 0.34 6.18
CA LEU A 36 14.57 -0.46 5.83
C LEU A 36 13.69 -0.65 7.07
N TRP A 37 12.41 -0.33 6.92
CA TRP A 37 11.42 -0.51 7.96
C TRP A 37 10.41 -1.60 7.60
N LEU A 38 9.86 -1.54 6.38
CA LEU A 38 8.88 -2.50 5.90
C LEU A 38 9.19 -2.89 4.45
N ARG A 39 9.02 -4.18 4.13
CA ARG A 39 8.98 -4.69 2.76
C ARG A 39 7.56 -5.11 2.44
N SER A 40 6.99 -4.61 1.36
CA SER A 40 5.67 -5.05 0.94
C SER A 40 5.73 -6.50 0.47
N SER A 41 4.63 -7.20 0.64
CA SER A 41 4.38 -8.45 -0.08
C SER A 41 3.74 -8.20 -1.43
N TYR A 42 3.54 -9.29 -2.18
CA TYR A 42 2.80 -9.27 -3.43
C TYR A 42 1.36 -8.82 -3.18
N THR A 43 0.86 -7.95 -4.06
CA THR A 43 -0.55 -7.59 -4.10
C THR A 43 -1.37 -8.82 -4.49
N ARG A 44 -2.49 -9.03 -3.80
CA ARG A 44 -3.44 -10.10 -4.12
C ARG A 44 -4.87 -9.60 -4.06
N LEU A 45 -5.70 -10.13 -4.94
CA LEU A 45 -7.15 -9.88 -4.99
C LEU A 45 -7.87 -11.22 -4.98
N TYR A 46 -8.83 -11.42 -4.07
CA TYR A 46 -9.75 -12.54 -4.12
C TYR A 46 -11.10 -12.09 -4.66
N THR A 47 -11.48 -12.62 -5.81
CA THR A 47 -12.79 -12.40 -6.42
C THR A 47 -13.17 -13.61 -7.25
N SER A 48 -14.47 -13.84 -7.42
CA SER A 48 -15.02 -14.97 -8.18
C SER A 48 -14.40 -16.31 -7.80
N ASN A 49 -14.22 -16.50 -6.50
CA ASN A 49 -13.69 -17.70 -5.88
C ASN A 49 -12.22 -18.05 -6.20
N GLN A 50 -11.46 -17.11 -6.76
CA GLN A 50 -10.04 -17.30 -7.09
C GLN A 50 -9.16 -16.14 -6.59
N TRP A 51 -7.89 -16.46 -6.33
CA TRP A 51 -6.87 -15.48 -6.00
C TRP A 51 -6.16 -15.05 -7.28
N PHE A 52 -6.08 -13.74 -7.47
CA PHE A 52 -5.21 -13.09 -8.44
C PHE A 52 -4.01 -12.47 -7.70
N SER A 53 -2.81 -12.57 -8.25
CA SER A 53 -1.59 -12.07 -7.60
C SER A 53 -0.57 -11.49 -8.58
N THR A 54 0.19 -10.48 -8.10
CA THR A 54 1.39 -10.03 -8.82
C THR A 54 2.51 -11.07 -8.79
N GLN A 55 2.43 -12.06 -7.88
CA GLN A 55 3.42 -13.13 -7.77
C GLN A 55 3.37 -14.10 -8.95
N ASP A 56 2.17 -14.47 -9.40
CA ASP A 56 1.92 -15.47 -10.46
C ASP A 56 1.46 -14.84 -11.78
N ASP A 57 1.55 -13.52 -11.87
CA ASP A 57 1.18 -12.72 -13.05
C ASP A 57 -0.31 -12.80 -13.44
N SER A 58 -1.16 -13.32 -12.56
CA SER A 58 -2.62 -13.23 -12.75
C SER A 58 -3.18 -11.85 -12.40
N LEU A 59 -2.42 -11.03 -11.66
CA LEU A 59 -2.66 -9.61 -11.44
C LEU A 59 -1.44 -8.80 -11.91
N LEU A 60 -1.54 -8.15 -13.06
CA LEU A 60 -0.44 -7.45 -13.72
C LEU A 60 -0.38 -5.99 -13.29
N LEU A 61 0.80 -5.46 -12.95
CA LEU A 61 0.99 -4.01 -12.87
C LEU A 61 1.09 -3.47 -14.30
N ILE A 62 0.16 -2.61 -14.70
CA ILE A 62 0.09 -2.08 -16.07
C ILE A 62 0.46 -0.60 -16.17
N ASP A 63 0.33 0.14 -15.08
CA ASP A 63 0.69 1.56 -15.03
C ASP A 63 1.12 1.99 -13.63
N LYS A 64 2.00 3.01 -13.59
CA LYS A 64 2.43 3.70 -12.38
C LYS A 64 2.56 5.18 -12.69
N HIS A 65 1.83 6.01 -11.95
CA HIS A 65 1.94 7.46 -12.03
C HIS A 65 2.00 8.08 -10.64
N SER A 66 2.39 9.35 -10.60
CA SER A 66 2.45 10.14 -9.36
C SER A 66 1.43 11.26 -9.41
N ASN A 67 0.79 11.49 -8.27
CA ASN A 67 -0.09 12.62 -8.01
C ASN A 67 0.49 13.43 -6.85
N GLU A 68 0.18 14.71 -6.80
CA GLU A 68 0.54 15.59 -5.70
C GLU A 68 -0.67 16.43 -5.29
N GLY A 69 -0.67 16.91 -4.06
CA GLY A 69 -1.73 17.77 -3.58
C GLY A 69 -1.49 18.34 -2.20
N ASN A 70 -2.51 18.99 -1.66
CA ASN A 70 -2.47 19.61 -0.35
C ASN A 70 -3.79 19.41 0.38
N ASP A 71 -3.73 18.76 1.54
CA ASP A 71 -4.85 18.67 2.47
C ASP A 71 -4.82 19.85 3.45
N SER A 72 -5.99 20.42 3.74
CA SER A 72 -6.08 21.58 4.64
C SER A 72 -5.62 21.32 6.08
N ILE A 73 -5.62 20.07 6.52
CA ILE A 73 -5.29 19.65 7.89
C ILE A 73 -3.92 18.96 7.92
N LEU A 74 -3.68 18.02 7.01
CA LEU A 74 -2.50 17.15 7.00
C LEU A 74 -1.35 17.69 6.13
N GLY A 75 -1.61 18.75 5.35
CA GLY A 75 -0.62 19.45 4.54
C GLY A 75 -0.36 18.81 3.18
N LYS A 76 0.81 19.12 2.60
CA LYS A 76 1.21 18.65 1.27
C LYS A 76 1.47 17.15 1.26
N TRP A 77 1.18 16.52 0.13
CA TRP A 77 1.41 15.10 -0.08
C TRP A 77 1.83 14.79 -1.52
N ASN A 78 2.62 13.71 -1.65
CA ASN A 78 2.95 13.07 -2.91
C ASN A 78 2.44 11.62 -2.85
N GLU A 79 1.75 11.18 -3.89
CA GLU A 79 1.11 9.89 -3.98
C GLU A 79 1.61 9.13 -5.20
N THR A 80 1.99 7.88 -5.03
CA THR A 80 2.20 6.97 -6.16
C THR A 80 1.01 6.06 -6.31
N CYS A 81 0.41 6.07 -7.49
CA CYS A 81 -0.69 5.22 -7.88
C CYS A 81 -0.17 4.04 -8.69
N LEU A 82 -0.62 2.85 -8.36
CA LEU A 82 -0.31 1.58 -9.01
C LEU A 82 -1.59 1.02 -9.60
N ILE A 83 -1.63 0.87 -10.93
CA ILE A 83 -2.78 0.32 -11.62
C ILE A 83 -2.51 -1.13 -11.95
N TYR A 84 -3.34 -2.01 -11.40
CA TYR A 84 -3.27 -3.43 -11.65
C TYR A 84 -4.40 -3.88 -12.56
N GLN A 85 -4.12 -4.84 -13.42
CA GLN A 85 -5.06 -5.43 -14.35
C GLN A 85 -5.14 -6.94 -14.14
N PHE A 86 -6.35 -7.48 -14.19
CA PHE A 86 -6.60 -8.91 -14.30
C PHE A 86 -7.70 -9.17 -15.34
N TYR A 87 -7.76 -10.39 -15.85
CA TYR A 87 -8.80 -10.80 -16.78
C TYR A 87 -9.88 -11.60 -16.05
N PHE A 88 -11.13 -11.18 -16.22
CA PHE A 88 -12.29 -11.85 -15.68
C PHE A 88 -13.33 -12.07 -16.79
N ASN A 89 -13.62 -13.33 -17.11
CA ASN A 89 -14.53 -13.71 -18.21
C ASN A 89 -14.21 -12.93 -19.50
N ASP A 90 -12.95 -12.99 -19.93
CA ASP A 90 -12.40 -12.27 -21.10
C ASP A 90 -12.48 -10.73 -21.05
N THR A 91 -12.92 -10.16 -19.93
CA THR A 91 -12.96 -8.72 -19.70
C THR A 91 -11.74 -8.29 -18.90
N SER A 92 -11.03 -7.28 -19.39
CA SER A 92 -9.95 -6.63 -18.65
C SER A 92 -10.52 -5.77 -17.54
N VAL A 93 -10.07 -6.01 -16.30
CA VAL A 93 -10.54 -5.31 -15.11
C VAL A 93 -9.35 -4.62 -14.44
N ASN A 94 -9.51 -3.32 -14.18
CA ASN A 94 -8.48 -2.53 -13.51
C ASN A 94 -8.87 -2.25 -12.06
N ILE A 95 -7.88 -2.32 -11.18
CA ILE A 95 -7.95 -1.90 -9.77
C ILE A 95 -6.76 -1.00 -9.48
N SER A 96 -6.85 -0.14 -8.48
CA SER A 96 -5.75 0.74 -8.13
C SER A 96 -5.40 0.66 -6.64
N GLY A 97 -4.10 0.66 -6.37
CA GLY A 97 -3.53 0.86 -5.04
C GLY A 97 -2.69 2.12 -5.04
N SER A 98 -2.87 2.99 -4.06
CA SER A 98 -2.12 4.24 -3.95
C SER A 98 -1.36 4.32 -2.63
N ILE A 99 -0.14 4.83 -2.69
CA ILE A 99 0.74 5.06 -1.54
C ILE A 99 1.02 6.54 -1.44
N ARG A 100 0.49 7.19 -0.40
CA ARG A 100 0.61 8.63 -0.19
C ARG A 100 1.57 8.94 0.94
N GLN A 101 2.60 9.72 0.64
CA GLN A 101 3.59 10.24 1.57
C GLN A 101 3.22 11.69 1.91
N TRP A 102 3.16 11.99 3.20
CA TRP A 102 2.84 13.33 3.70
C TRP A 102 4.14 14.11 3.95
N GLU A 103 4.23 15.35 3.45
CA GLU A 103 5.44 16.17 3.59
C GLU A 103 5.47 16.91 4.93
N SER A 104 4.30 17.32 5.43
CA SER A 104 4.16 18.14 6.63
C SER A 104 4.12 17.32 7.93
N ILE A 105 3.84 16.03 7.83
CA ILE A 105 3.82 15.07 8.93
C ILE A 105 4.53 13.79 8.50
N PRO A 106 5.28 13.11 9.38
CA PRO A 106 5.96 11.86 9.03
C PRO A 106 4.95 10.71 8.98
N ALA A 107 4.14 10.65 7.93
CA ALA A 107 3.09 9.65 7.74
C ALA A 107 3.05 9.10 6.31
N ILE A 108 2.57 7.86 6.20
CA ILE A 108 2.15 7.24 4.94
C ILE A 108 0.71 6.78 5.10
N THR A 109 -0.11 6.98 4.07
CA THR A 109 -1.45 6.39 3.96
C THR A 109 -1.56 5.54 2.71
N PHE A 110 -2.35 4.47 2.79
CA PHE A 110 -2.59 3.56 1.67
C PHE A 110 -4.06 3.60 1.29
N HIS A 111 -4.32 3.65 0.00
CA HIS A 111 -5.68 3.66 -0.56
C HIS A 111 -5.80 2.49 -1.52
N PHE A 112 -6.94 1.80 -1.51
CA PHE A 112 -7.21 0.73 -2.45
C PHE A 112 -8.61 0.91 -3.02
N GLN A 113 -8.70 0.96 -4.34
CA GLN A 113 -9.96 1.09 -5.06
C GLN A 113 -10.14 -0.15 -5.93
N SER A 114 -11.22 -0.90 -5.66
CA SER A 114 -11.64 -1.99 -6.53
C SER A 114 -12.23 -1.47 -7.83
N ALA A 115 -12.41 -2.37 -8.79
CA ALA A 115 -13.13 -2.07 -10.01
C ALA A 115 -14.54 -1.57 -9.67
N THR A 116 -14.92 -0.44 -10.25
CA THR A 116 -16.25 0.16 -10.10
C THR A 116 -17.20 -0.23 -11.24
N THR A 117 -16.68 -0.91 -12.26
CA THR A 117 -17.39 -1.18 -13.52
C THR A 117 -17.91 -2.61 -13.66
N ILE A 118 -17.49 -3.52 -12.79
CA ILE A 118 -17.89 -4.93 -12.81
C ILE A 118 -18.24 -5.36 -11.40
N ASP A 119 -19.37 -6.05 -11.27
CA ASP A 119 -19.78 -6.65 -10.00
C ASP A 119 -18.88 -7.85 -9.68
N LEU A 120 -17.95 -7.63 -8.76
CA LEU A 120 -16.97 -8.62 -8.32
C LEU A 120 -17.54 -9.38 -7.11
N ASN A 121 -18.39 -10.38 -7.37
CA ASN A 121 -18.97 -11.22 -6.33
C ASN A 121 -18.27 -12.57 -6.19
N ASN A 122 -18.37 -13.15 -4.99
CA ASN A 122 -17.93 -14.53 -4.72
C ASN A 122 -19.17 -15.41 -4.54
N ASP A 123 -19.29 -16.47 -5.36
CA ASP A 123 -20.42 -17.40 -5.25
C ASP A 123 -20.27 -18.41 -4.10
N ARG A 124 -19.05 -18.54 -3.54
CA ARG A 124 -18.82 -19.33 -2.33
C ARG A 124 -18.82 -18.40 -1.13
N LEU A 125 -19.65 -18.74 -0.15
CA LEU A 125 -19.58 -18.21 1.21
C LEU A 125 -18.19 -18.51 1.78
N LEU A 126 -17.27 -17.58 1.62
CA LEU A 126 -16.30 -17.33 2.68
C LEU A 126 -17.07 -16.77 3.88
N ASP A 127 -16.45 -16.68 5.06
CA ASP A 127 -17.07 -16.08 6.25
C ASP A 127 -17.71 -14.68 6.01
N MET A 128 -17.45 -14.05 4.85
CA MET A 128 -18.12 -12.86 4.30
C MET A 128 -18.17 -12.92 2.75
N ASP A 129 -19.30 -12.53 2.12
CA ASP A 129 -19.60 -12.59 0.66
C ASP A 129 -18.83 -11.58 -0.24
N ARG A 130 -17.59 -11.16 0.09
CA ARG A 130 -17.01 -9.92 -0.46
C ARG A 130 -15.61 -10.06 -1.05
N VAL A 131 -15.24 -9.15 -1.98
CA VAL A 131 -13.88 -8.97 -2.52
C VAL A 131 -12.88 -8.79 -1.38
N ARG A 132 -11.76 -9.52 -1.42
CA ARG A 132 -10.65 -9.33 -0.47
C ARG A 132 -9.43 -8.80 -1.21
N SER A 133 -8.79 -7.79 -0.63
CA SER A 133 -7.51 -7.29 -1.11
C SER A 133 -6.44 -7.52 -0.05
N VAL A 134 -5.24 -7.84 -0.52
CA VAL A 134 -4.01 -7.93 0.29
C VAL A 134 -3.12 -6.76 -0.11
N PHE A 135 -3.66 -5.54 0.04
CA PHE A 135 -2.98 -4.26 -0.20
C PHE A 135 -3.42 -3.20 0.82
N PRO A 136 -2.48 -2.49 1.48
CA PRO A 136 -1.07 -2.82 1.54
C PRO A 136 -0.87 -4.14 2.32
N SER A 137 0.20 -4.83 2.02
CA SER A 137 0.59 -6.03 2.74
C SER A 137 2.10 -6.04 2.92
N PHE A 138 2.58 -6.55 4.05
CA PHE A 138 3.99 -6.50 4.43
C PHE A 138 4.48 -7.88 4.87
N TYR A 139 5.69 -8.24 4.43
CA TYR A 139 6.37 -9.42 4.94
C TYR A 139 6.67 -9.26 6.42
N THR A 140 6.31 -10.28 7.22
CA THR A 140 6.92 -10.42 8.55
C THR A 140 8.22 -11.18 8.39
N GLU A 141 9.35 -10.55 8.73
CA GLU A 141 10.64 -11.23 8.67
C GLU A 141 10.64 -12.42 9.64
N LYS A 142 11.01 -13.58 9.11
CA LYS A 142 11.10 -14.82 9.88
C LYS A 142 12.27 -14.71 10.86
N PHE A 143 12.02 -14.97 12.13
CA PHE A 143 13.09 -15.01 13.14
C PHE A 143 13.89 -16.31 13.08
N ASP A 144 13.28 -17.40 12.59
CA ASP A 144 13.95 -18.67 12.35
C ASP A 144 13.25 -19.50 11.26
N LYS A 145 13.81 -20.67 10.92
CA LYS A 145 13.32 -21.57 9.86
C LYS A 145 11.92 -22.16 10.11
N ASN A 146 11.48 -22.22 11.36
CA ASN A 146 10.18 -22.72 11.81
C ASN A 146 9.17 -21.58 12.03
N ASP A 147 9.56 -20.34 11.76
CA ASP A 147 8.67 -19.20 11.83
C ASP A 147 7.69 -19.24 10.63
N HIS A 148 6.46 -19.62 10.93
CA HIS A 148 5.35 -19.73 9.98
C HIS A 148 4.49 -18.46 9.92
N ARG A 149 4.91 -17.36 10.55
CA ARG A 149 4.19 -16.09 10.43
C ARG A 149 4.21 -15.63 8.98
N GLY A 150 3.04 -15.20 8.50
CA GLY A 150 2.80 -14.84 7.10
C GLY A 150 3.02 -13.36 6.84
N TYR A 151 1.93 -12.66 6.55
CA TYR A 151 1.93 -11.25 6.14
C TYR A 151 1.12 -10.41 7.12
N LEU A 152 1.59 -9.19 7.39
CA LEU A 152 0.74 -8.15 7.96
C LEU A 152 -0.07 -7.54 6.82
N THR A 153 -1.39 -7.66 6.88
CA THR A 153 -2.29 -7.06 5.89
C THR A 153 -3.39 -6.29 6.60
N PHE A 154 -3.85 -5.23 5.97
CA PHE A 154 -4.97 -4.43 6.44
C PHE A 154 -6.21 -4.86 5.66
N GLY A 155 -7.18 -5.46 6.34
CA GLY A 155 -8.48 -5.79 5.76
C GLY A 155 -9.39 -4.57 5.80
N GLY A 156 -9.85 -4.10 4.63
CA GLY A 156 -10.85 -3.04 4.51
C GLY A 156 -12.14 -3.59 3.90
N ILE A 157 -13.29 -3.08 4.34
CA ILE A 157 -14.58 -3.33 3.66
C ILE A 157 -14.60 -2.44 2.42
N VAL A 158 -14.63 -3.05 1.24
CA VAL A 158 -14.92 -2.31 0.01
C VAL A 158 -16.41 -2.46 -0.28
N HIS A 159 -17.15 -1.36 -0.20
CA HIS A 159 -18.53 -1.32 -0.67
C HIS A 159 -18.51 -1.08 -2.18
N LEU A 160 -18.96 -2.08 -2.94
CA LEU A 160 -19.36 -1.90 -4.33
C LEU A 160 -20.68 -1.11 -4.29
N GLN A 161 -20.71 0.08 -4.90
CA GLN A 161 -21.93 0.84 -5.14
C GLN A 161 -22.50 0.51 -6.51
#